data_AF-A0A838NK48-F1
#
_entry.id   AF-A0A838NK48-F1
#
_cell.length_a   1.000
_cell.length_b   1.000
_cell.length_c   1.000
_cell.angle_alpha   90.00
_cell.angle_beta   90.00
_cell.angle_gamma   90.00
#
_symmetry.space_group_name_H-M   'P 1'
#
loop_
_entity.id
_entity.type
_entity.pdbx_description
1 polymer ?
#
loop_
_entity_poly.entity_id
_entity_poly.type
_entity_poly.pdbx_seq_one_letter_code
_entity_poly.pdbx_strand_id
1 'polypeptide(L)'
;MLLTLCGTARVVPAQVVQDTVLARLTNEALAANPSLSRAAAAMRAANARVPAAGALPDPTLTAGVMNLTLPRFAFRESDFTEVDIELGQELPWPGVLGARTDAARAQARARSAEASARRREVAVRVAELYHSLRYVATAQAVLARQQRLLTAGMEVSTARYAATSAPQVDPLQARVAVARLDAEAVDLAARDAMLRAALRAVRGVRDGMTSRSSCSTRAGSTRRSRSPTTPPASTAGARSARTLASPPARPSSRPPSAPPGPKR
;
A
#
# COMPACT_ATOMS: atom_id res chain seq x y z
N MET A 1 41.08 -45.74 -18.32
CA MET A 1 40.13 -45.28 -19.34
C MET A 1 38.72 -45.33 -18.74
N LEU A 2 38.33 -44.27 -18.00
CA LEU A 2 36.99 -44.15 -17.40
C LEU A 2 36.08 -43.42 -18.39
N LEU A 3 35.01 -44.08 -18.86
CA LEU A 3 33.95 -43.42 -19.63
C LEU A 3 32.90 -42.87 -18.67
N THR A 4 32.81 -41.54 -18.59
CA THR A 4 31.78 -40.80 -17.88
C THR A 4 30.49 -40.80 -18.70
N LEU A 5 29.45 -41.48 -18.22
CA LEU A 5 28.12 -41.51 -18.84
C LEU A 5 27.38 -40.19 -18.49
N CYS A 6 27.34 -39.25 -19.43
CA CYS A 6 26.56 -38.01 -19.26
C CYS A 6 25.09 -38.29 -19.66
N GLY A 7 24.24 -38.57 -18.67
CA GLY A 7 22.80 -38.71 -18.88
C GLY A 7 22.16 -37.33 -19.10
N THR A 8 21.77 -37.02 -20.33
CA THR A 8 20.99 -35.83 -20.65
C THR A 8 19.56 -36.00 -20.16
N ALA A 9 19.24 -35.42 -19.00
CA ALA A 9 17.86 -35.28 -18.56
C ALA A 9 17.13 -34.33 -19.52
N ARG A 10 16.24 -34.90 -20.34
CA ARG A 10 15.36 -34.15 -21.25
C ARG A 10 14.31 -33.44 -20.40
N VAL A 11 14.54 -32.16 -20.11
CA VAL A 11 13.51 -31.29 -19.50
C VAL A 11 12.38 -31.17 -20.52
N VAL A 12 11.27 -31.86 -20.27
CA VAL A 12 10.04 -31.68 -21.03
C VAL A 12 9.51 -30.29 -20.69
N PRO A 13 9.35 -29.37 -21.67
CA PRO A 13 8.74 -28.09 -21.39
C PRO A 13 7.31 -28.36 -20.92
N ALA A 14 7.00 -27.94 -19.70
CA ALA A 14 5.63 -27.92 -19.20
C ALA A 14 4.79 -27.11 -20.20
N GLN A 15 3.83 -27.77 -20.83
CA GLN A 15 2.87 -27.13 -21.72
C GLN A 15 2.14 -26.07 -20.89
N VAL A 16 2.45 -24.79 -21.10
CA VAL A 16 1.73 -23.69 -20.46
C VAL A 16 0.35 -23.68 -21.10
N VAL A 17 -0.60 -24.35 -20.46
CA VAL A 17 -2.02 -24.22 -20.80
C VAL A 17 -2.34 -22.75 -20.65
N GLN A 18 -2.52 -22.07 -21.78
CA GLN A 18 -2.83 -20.64 -21.82
C GLN A 18 -4.25 -20.47 -21.30
N ASP A 19 -4.37 -20.28 -19.99
CA ASP A 19 -5.63 -19.96 -19.36
C ASP A 19 -6.06 -18.55 -19.82
N THR A 20 -7.04 -18.52 -20.73
CA THR A 20 -7.54 -17.29 -21.35
C THR A 20 -8.12 -16.33 -20.30
N VAL A 21 -8.60 -16.85 -19.17
CA VAL A 21 -9.14 -16.05 -18.07
C VAL A 21 -8.01 -15.37 -17.30
N LEU A 22 -6.93 -16.09 -17.00
CA LEU A 22 -5.76 -15.50 -16.32
C LEU A 22 -5.13 -14.39 -17.17
N ALA A 23 -4.94 -14.64 -18.47
CA ALA A 23 -4.41 -13.65 -19.41
C ALA A 23 -5.28 -12.39 -19.44
N ARG A 24 -6.60 -12.57 -19.51
CA ARG A 24 -7.57 -11.46 -19.47
C ARG A 24 -7.49 -10.68 -18.15
N LEU A 25 -7.51 -11.36 -17.01
CA LEU A 25 -7.42 -10.71 -15.69
C LEU A 25 -6.12 -9.93 -15.51
N THR A 26 -5.02 -10.47 -16.04
CA THR A 26 -3.70 -9.82 -16.00
C THR A 26 -3.70 -8.55 -16.83
N ASN A 27 -4.22 -8.61 -18.06
CA ASN A 27 -4.32 -7.44 -18.94
C ASN A 27 -5.22 -6.35 -18.35
N GLU A 28 -6.37 -6.72 -17.80
CA GLU A 28 -7.28 -5.79 -17.12
C GLU A 28 -6.59 -5.12 -15.91
N ALA A 29 -5.87 -5.88 -15.09
CA ALA A 29 -5.14 -5.34 -13.96
C ALA A 29 -3.99 -4.41 -14.39
N LEU A 30 -3.24 -4.76 -15.44
CA LEU A 30 -2.16 -3.92 -15.95
C LEU A 30 -2.66 -2.59 -16.53
N ALA A 31 -3.87 -2.59 -17.11
CA ALA A 31 -4.46 -1.38 -17.69
C ALA A 31 -5.04 -0.42 -16.63
N ALA A 32 -5.67 -0.95 -15.58
CA ALA A 32 -6.45 -0.13 -14.63
C ALA A 32 -5.73 0.18 -13.30
N ASN A 33 -4.61 -0.49 -12.99
CA ASN A 33 -4.02 -0.38 -11.65
C ASN A 33 -3.34 1.00 -11.38
N PRO A 34 -3.78 1.76 -10.35
CA PRO A 34 -3.24 3.09 -10.06
C PRO A 34 -1.78 3.08 -9.60
N SER A 35 -1.29 1.97 -9.03
CA SER A 35 0.12 1.86 -8.62
C SER A 35 1.07 1.87 -9.82
N LEU A 36 0.64 1.33 -10.96
CA LEU A 36 1.42 1.34 -12.21
C LEU A 36 1.45 2.74 -12.82
N SER A 37 0.34 3.48 -12.77
CA SER A 37 0.29 4.88 -13.20
C SER A 37 1.23 5.75 -12.35
N ARG A 38 1.24 5.57 -11.02
CA ARG A 38 2.15 6.27 -10.10
C ARG A 38 3.62 5.95 -10.41
N ALA A 39 3.95 4.68 -10.64
CA ALA A 39 5.30 4.27 -11.00
C ALA A 39 5.74 4.86 -12.36
N ALA A 40 4.85 4.87 -13.35
CA ALA A 40 5.11 5.48 -14.65
C ALA A 40 5.30 7.00 -14.58
N ALA A 41 4.53 7.68 -13.72
CA ALA A 41 4.71 9.11 -13.45
C ALA A 41 6.06 9.40 -12.78
N ALA A 42 6.46 8.59 -11.79
CA ALA A 42 7.76 8.72 -11.13
C ALA A 42 8.94 8.49 -12.08
N MET A 43 8.82 7.49 -12.97
CA MET A 43 9.78 7.25 -14.05
C MET A 43 9.90 8.46 -14.99
N ARG A 44 8.77 9.00 -15.46
CA ARG A 44 8.76 10.19 -16.33
C ARG A 44 9.38 11.41 -15.65
N ALA A 45 9.07 11.63 -14.37
CA ALA A 45 9.64 12.73 -13.60
C ALA A 45 11.16 12.57 -13.43
N ALA A 46 11.66 11.36 -13.20
CA ALA A 46 13.10 11.11 -13.12
C ALA A 46 13.80 11.33 -14.47
N ASN A 47 13.20 10.88 -15.57
CA ASN A 47 13.73 11.12 -16.92
C ASN A 47 13.78 12.63 -17.25
N ALA A 48 12.75 13.39 -16.86
CA ALA A 48 12.71 14.83 -17.09
C ALA A 48 13.77 15.62 -16.29
N ARG A 49 14.27 15.07 -15.17
CA ARG A 49 15.34 15.70 -14.37
C ARG A 49 16.74 15.54 -14.99
N VAL A 50 16.94 14.57 -15.88
CA VAL A 50 18.24 14.32 -16.53
C VAL A 50 18.78 15.55 -17.27
N PRO A 51 18.03 16.20 -18.19
CA PRO A 51 18.52 17.40 -18.87
C PRO A 51 18.72 18.56 -17.89
N ALA A 52 17.85 18.72 -16.89
CA ALA A 52 17.98 19.77 -15.88
C ALA A 52 19.26 19.62 -15.03
N ALA A 53 19.73 18.39 -14.78
CA ALA A 53 20.96 18.13 -14.03
C ALA A 53 22.26 18.47 -14.80
N GLY A 54 22.18 18.51 -16.14
CA GLY A 54 23.29 18.88 -17.02
C GLY A 54 23.25 20.34 -17.48
N ALA A 55 22.18 21.07 -17.18
CA ALA A 55 22.06 22.48 -17.48
C ALA A 55 22.95 23.30 -16.53
N LEU A 56 23.43 24.43 -17.04
CA LEU A 56 24.11 25.43 -16.23
C LEU A 56 23.10 26.00 -15.21
N PRO A 57 23.52 26.29 -13.96
CA PRO A 57 22.63 26.94 -12.99
C PRO A 57 22.03 28.22 -13.57
N ASP A 58 20.76 28.44 -13.23
CA ASP A 58 20.02 29.62 -13.67
C ASP A 58 20.68 30.89 -13.12
N PRO A 59 20.74 31.97 -13.91
CA PRO A 59 21.29 33.24 -13.42
C PRO A 59 20.36 33.85 -12.36
N THR A 60 20.96 34.38 -11.30
CA THR A 60 20.26 35.10 -10.24
C THR A 60 20.33 36.59 -10.52
N LEU A 61 19.16 37.24 -10.62
CA LEU A 61 19.03 38.69 -10.66
C LEU A 61 18.68 39.19 -9.26
N THR A 62 19.56 39.98 -8.67
CA THR A 62 19.34 40.65 -7.39
C THR A 62 19.18 42.14 -7.66
N ALA A 63 18.15 42.76 -7.09
CA ALA A 63 17.98 44.21 -7.11
C ALA A 63 17.87 44.70 -5.67
N GLY A 64 18.75 45.63 -5.31
CA GLY A 64 18.84 46.23 -4.00
C GLY A 64 18.64 47.74 -4.07
N VAL A 65 18.48 48.35 -2.90
CA VAL A 65 18.64 49.80 -2.74
C VAL A 65 19.43 50.03 -1.47
N MET A 66 20.54 50.74 -1.59
CA MET A 66 21.41 51.11 -0.48
C MET A 66 21.21 52.58 -0.07
N ASN A 67 21.48 52.89 1.19
CA ASN A 67 21.47 54.25 1.77
C ASN A 67 20.11 54.99 1.72
N LEU A 68 18.99 54.27 1.79
CA LEU A 68 17.65 54.85 1.96
C LEU A 68 17.53 55.61 3.29
N THR A 69 17.15 56.88 3.21
CA THR A 69 16.99 57.74 4.40
C THR A 69 15.66 57.45 5.11
N LEU A 70 15.73 57.05 6.37
CA LEU A 70 14.60 56.87 7.28
C LEU A 70 14.20 58.23 7.91
N PRO A 71 12.93 58.49 8.24
CA PRO A 71 11.78 57.57 8.22
C PRO A 71 10.95 57.61 6.91
N ARG A 72 11.32 58.45 5.94
CA ARG A 72 10.47 58.76 4.76
C ARG A 72 10.67 57.84 3.55
N PHE A 73 11.70 56.98 3.55
CA PHE A 73 12.02 56.03 2.46
C PHE A 73 12.02 56.69 1.07
N ALA A 74 12.54 57.91 0.98
CA ALA A 74 12.53 58.67 -0.26
C ALA A 74 13.82 58.41 -1.06
N PHE A 75 13.69 57.88 -2.28
CA PHE A 75 14.81 57.54 -3.17
C PHE A 75 15.60 58.76 -3.70
N ARG A 76 15.11 59.98 -3.48
CA ARG A 76 15.69 61.24 -4.00
C ARG A 76 16.09 62.23 -2.89
N GLU A 77 16.03 61.84 -1.62
CA GLU A 77 16.37 62.73 -0.50
C GLU A 77 17.86 62.76 -0.17
N SER A 78 18.63 61.74 -0.56
CA SER A 78 20.07 61.66 -0.33
C SER A 78 20.78 61.36 -1.65
N ASP A 79 21.80 62.14 -1.97
CA ASP A 79 22.68 61.96 -3.15
C ASP A 79 23.46 60.64 -3.10
N PHE A 80 23.44 59.94 -1.96
CA PHE A 80 24.09 58.64 -1.76
C PHE A 80 23.14 57.44 -1.87
N THR A 81 21.85 57.66 -2.16
CA THR A 81 20.89 56.55 -2.37
C THR A 81 21.20 55.88 -3.70
N GLU A 82 21.57 54.61 -3.67
CA GLU A 82 21.98 53.85 -4.84
C GLU A 82 21.01 52.69 -5.08
N VAL A 83 20.64 52.47 -6.34
CA VAL A 83 19.87 51.29 -6.76
C VAL A 83 20.83 50.36 -7.48
N ASP A 84 21.13 49.23 -6.86
CA ASP A 84 22.02 48.21 -7.39
C ASP A 84 21.22 47.10 -8.08
N ILE A 85 21.66 46.71 -9.28
CA ILE A 85 21.11 45.56 -10.01
C ILE A 85 22.29 44.63 -10.34
N GLU A 86 22.30 43.46 -9.72
CA GLU A 86 23.35 42.46 -9.88
C GLU A 86 22.81 41.24 -10.63
N LEU A 87 23.52 40.82 -11.69
CA LEU A 87 23.26 39.57 -12.39
C LEU A 87 24.42 38.61 -12.13
N GLY A 88 24.16 37.54 -11.39
CA GLY A 88 25.15 36.50 -11.08
C GLY A 88 24.82 35.18 -11.78
N GLN A 89 25.82 34.51 -12.34
CA GLN A 89 25.69 33.14 -12.83
C GLN A 89 26.84 32.28 -12.30
N GLU A 90 26.51 31.15 -11.71
CA GLU A 90 27.51 30.18 -11.24
C GLU A 90 28.08 29.40 -12.44
N LEU A 91 29.39 29.49 -12.68
CA LEU A 91 30.11 28.66 -13.64
C LEU A 91 30.84 27.52 -12.91
N PRO A 92 30.29 26.30 -12.90
CA PRO A 92 30.94 25.16 -12.27
C PRO A 92 32.16 24.71 -13.08
N TRP A 93 33.12 24.09 -12.40
CA TRP A 93 34.29 23.49 -13.06
C TRP A 93 33.88 22.48 -14.14
N PRO A 94 34.59 22.43 -15.28
CA PRO A 94 34.36 21.43 -16.32
C PRO A 94 34.36 20.02 -15.73
N GLY A 95 33.37 19.22 -16.10
CA GLY A 95 33.18 17.85 -15.61
C GLY A 95 32.15 17.68 -14.49
N VAL A 96 31.88 18.71 -13.67
CA VAL A 96 30.89 18.63 -12.58
C VAL A 96 29.48 18.42 -13.13
N LEU A 97 29.09 19.14 -14.19
CA LEU A 97 27.80 18.98 -14.86
C LEU A 97 27.64 17.60 -15.51
N GLY A 98 28.73 17.04 -16.05
CA GLY A 98 28.76 15.68 -16.60
C GLY A 98 28.47 14.64 -15.52
N ALA A 99 29.18 14.71 -14.39
CA ALA A 99 28.97 13.82 -13.26
C ALA A 99 27.54 13.92 -12.68
N ARG A 100 26.98 15.14 -12.57
CA ARG A 100 25.59 15.37 -12.14
C ARG A 100 24.59 14.74 -13.13
N THR A 101 24.84 14.89 -14.42
CA THR A 101 24.01 14.28 -15.48
C THR A 101 24.04 12.76 -15.40
N ASP A 102 25.22 12.16 -15.22
CA ASP A 102 25.36 10.71 -15.16
C ASP A 102 24.72 10.13 -13.89
N ALA A 103 24.82 10.82 -12.75
CA ALA A 103 24.08 10.47 -11.54
C ALA A 103 22.55 10.52 -11.77
N ALA A 104 22.06 11.58 -12.42
CA ALA A 104 20.64 11.70 -12.76
C ALA A 104 20.18 10.60 -13.75
N ARG A 105 21.02 10.25 -14.74
CA ARG A 105 20.75 9.14 -15.67
C ARG A 105 20.69 7.80 -14.96
N ALA A 106 21.59 7.53 -14.01
CA ALA A 106 21.57 6.32 -13.21
C ALA A 106 20.27 6.23 -12.39
N GLN A 107 19.84 7.35 -11.78
CA GLN A 107 18.58 7.42 -11.04
C GLN A 107 17.36 7.19 -11.95
N ALA A 108 17.35 7.78 -13.15
CA ALA A 108 16.32 7.57 -14.17
C ALA A 108 16.21 6.09 -14.60
N ARG A 109 17.35 5.43 -14.82
CA ARG A 109 17.40 3.98 -15.11
C ARG A 109 16.85 3.15 -13.96
N ALA A 110 17.21 3.49 -12.72
CA ALA A 110 16.66 2.81 -11.53
C ALA A 110 15.13 2.94 -11.46
N ARG A 111 14.58 4.15 -11.66
CA ARG A 111 13.11 4.36 -11.69
C ARG A 111 12.41 3.60 -12.82
N SER A 112 13.07 3.47 -13.97
CA SER A 112 12.55 2.68 -15.11
C SER A 112 12.52 1.18 -14.78
N ALA A 113 13.57 0.68 -14.11
CA ALA A 113 13.62 -0.70 -13.63
C ALA A 113 12.56 -0.97 -12.54
N GLU A 114 12.37 -0.05 -11.60
CA GLU A 114 11.30 -0.11 -10.59
C GLU A 114 9.90 -0.17 -11.23
N ALA A 115 9.62 0.66 -12.23
CA ALA A 115 8.34 0.62 -12.93
C ALA A 115 8.09 -0.74 -13.62
N SER A 116 9.14 -1.31 -14.22
CA SER A 116 9.09 -2.63 -14.86
C SER A 116 8.97 -3.77 -13.85
N ALA A 117 9.62 -3.65 -12.69
CA ALA A 117 9.47 -4.58 -11.58
C ALA A 117 8.03 -4.54 -11.02
N ARG A 118 7.46 -3.34 -10.85
CA ARG A 118 6.09 -3.18 -10.37
C ARG A 118 5.06 -3.79 -11.31
N ARG A 119 5.25 -3.66 -12.63
CA ARG A 119 4.42 -4.36 -13.62
C ARG A 119 4.45 -5.87 -13.46
N ARG A 120 5.64 -6.45 -13.28
CA ARG A 120 5.81 -7.89 -13.05
C ARG A 120 5.19 -8.35 -11.73
N GLU A 121 5.37 -7.57 -10.66
CA GLU A 121 4.77 -7.86 -9.36
C GLU A 121 3.24 -7.89 -9.43
N VAL A 122 2.61 -6.95 -10.14
CA VAL A 122 1.16 -6.96 -10.36
C VAL A 122 0.73 -8.23 -11.11
N ALA A 123 1.45 -8.62 -12.16
CA ALA A 123 1.14 -9.84 -12.92
C ALA A 123 1.25 -11.11 -12.04
N VAL A 124 2.33 -11.24 -11.26
CA VAL A 124 2.51 -12.34 -10.31
C VAL A 124 1.38 -12.35 -9.28
N ARG A 125 1.03 -11.18 -8.72
CA ARG A 125 -0.03 -11.09 -7.73
C ARG A 125 -1.40 -11.51 -8.26
N VAL A 126 -1.71 -11.17 -9.53
CA VAL A 126 -2.95 -11.62 -10.18
C VAL A 126 -2.93 -13.14 -10.36
N ALA A 127 -1.80 -13.72 -10.77
CA ALA A 127 -1.66 -15.17 -10.91
C ALA A 127 -1.84 -15.92 -9.58
N GLU A 128 -1.21 -15.43 -8.51
CA GLU A 128 -1.38 -15.99 -7.15
C GLU A 128 -2.85 -16.00 -6.71
N LEU A 129 -3.54 -14.86 -6.87
CA LEU A 129 -4.95 -14.73 -6.50
C LEU A 129 -5.84 -15.63 -7.36
N TYR A 130 -5.55 -15.72 -8.66
CA TYR A 130 -6.28 -16.60 -9.57
C TYR A 130 -6.19 -18.07 -9.16
N HIS A 131 -4.97 -18.58 -8.93
CA HIS A 131 -4.77 -19.96 -8.52
C HIS A 131 -5.33 -20.24 -7.12
N SER A 132 -5.25 -19.27 -6.22
CA SER A 132 -5.87 -19.36 -4.88
C SER A 132 -7.39 -19.47 -4.96
N LEU A 133 -8.05 -18.66 -5.81
CA LEU A 133 -9.49 -18.74 -6.04
C LEU A 133 -9.88 -20.07 -6.68
N ARG A 134 -9.09 -20.54 -7.65
CA ARG A 134 -9.32 -21.84 -8.28
C ARG A 134 -9.23 -22.98 -7.27
N TYR A 135 -8.23 -22.93 -6.38
CA TYR A 135 -8.07 -23.88 -5.29
C TYR A 135 -9.30 -23.88 -4.37
N VAL A 136 -9.74 -22.71 -3.90
CA VAL A 136 -10.91 -22.61 -3.02
C VAL A 136 -12.17 -23.13 -3.69
N ALA A 137 -12.39 -22.80 -4.97
CA ALA A 137 -13.53 -23.32 -5.72
C ALA A 137 -13.50 -24.86 -5.84
N THR A 138 -12.32 -25.45 -6.09
CA THR A 138 -12.17 -26.91 -6.10
C THR A 138 -12.37 -27.54 -4.73
N ALA A 139 -11.86 -26.92 -3.67
CA ALA A 139 -12.02 -27.39 -2.30
C ALA A 139 -13.49 -27.39 -1.88
N GLN A 140 -14.22 -26.32 -2.20
CA GLN A 140 -15.68 -26.24 -1.96
C GLN A 140 -16.44 -27.34 -2.71
N ALA A 141 -16.09 -27.62 -3.97
CA ALA A 141 -16.73 -28.67 -4.75
C ALA A 141 -16.47 -30.08 -4.17
N VAL A 142 -15.24 -30.33 -3.69
CA VAL A 142 -14.88 -31.59 -3.02
C VAL A 142 -15.61 -31.73 -1.69
N LEU A 143 -15.62 -30.67 -0.87
CA LEU A 143 -16.29 -30.66 0.43
C LEU A 143 -17.80 -30.86 0.29
N ALA A 144 -18.44 -30.22 -0.68
CA ALA A 144 -19.86 -30.45 -0.99
C ALA A 144 -20.13 -31.90 -1.40
N ARG A 145 -19.20 -32.58 -2.07
CA ARG A 145 -19.32 -34.01 -2.38
C ARG A 145 -19.13 -34.87 -1.13
N GLN A 146 -18.19 -34.54 -0.25
CA GLN A 146 -17.97 -35.24 1.02
C GLN A 146 -19.20 -35.14 1.95
N GLN A 147 -19.79 -33.94 2.07
CA GLN A 147 -21.03 -33.73 2.82
C GLN A 147 -22.15 -34.65 2.30
N ARG A 148 -22.40 -34.67 0.98
CA ARG A 148 -23.42 -35.57 0.39
C ARG A 148 -23.20 -37.04 0.72
N LEU A 149 -21.95 -37.51 0.65
CA LEU A 149 -21.61 -38.91 0.95
C LEU A 149 -21.80 -39.23 2.44
N LEU A 150 -21.41 -38.33 3.34
CA LEU A 150 -21.57 -38.52 4.79
C LEU A 150 -23.03 -38.41 5.24
N THR A 151 -23.83 -37.54 4.63
CA THR A 151 -25.27 -37.49 4.90
C THR A 151 -25.94 -38.80 4.51
N ALA A 152 -25.65 -39.34 3.32
CA ALA A 152 -26.15 -40.65 2.90
C ALA A 152 -25.67 -41.79 3.82
N GLY A 153 -24.41 -41.76 4.25
CA GLY A 153 -23.88 -42.72 5.22
C GLY A 153 -24.56 -42.63 6.59
N MET A 154 -24.84 -41.42 7.06
CA MET A 154 -25.58 -41.17 8.30
C MET A 154 -26.98 -41.78 8.25
N GLU A 155 -27.71 -41.60 7.14
CA GLU A 155 -29.05 -42.18 6.93
C GLU A 155 -29.02 -43.71 7.03
N VAL A 156 -28.04 -44.36 6.38
CA VAL A 156 -27.85 -45.82 6.45
C VAL A 156 -27.54 -46.29 7.86
N SER A 157 -26.65 -45.60 8.58
CA SER A 157 -26.30 -45.95 9.97
C SER A 157 -27.49 -45.77 10.91
N THR A 158 -28.29 -44.71 10.74
CA THR A 158 -29.52 -44.53 11.53
C THR A 158 -30.55 -45.63 11.26
N ALA A 159 -30.71 -46.07 10.01
CA ALA A 159 -31.59 -47.17 9.67
C ALA A 159 -31.13 -48.50 10.31
N ARG A 160 -29.82 -48.77 10.30
CA ARG A 160 -29.25 -49.97 10.95
C ARG A 160 -29.40 -49.95 12.47
N TYR A 161 -29.22 -48.79 13.10
CA TYR A 161 -29.47 -48.62 14.54
C TYR A 161 -30.95 -48.87 14.88
N ALA A 162 -31.88 -48.32 14.09
CA ALA A 162 -33.32 -48.54 14.28
C ALA A 162 -33.71 -50.02 14.18
N ALA A 163 -33.04 -50.78 13.31
CA ALA A 163 -33.18 -52.23 13.19
C ALA A 163 -32.36 -53.03 14.23
N THR A 164 -31.81 -52.38 15.28
CA THR A 164 -30.95 -52.98 16.32
C THR A 164 -29.70 -53.69 15.77
N SER A 165 -29.32 -53.38 14.53
CA SER A 165 -28.25 -54.05 13.79
C SER A 165 -26.92 -53.30 13.82
N ALA A 166 -26.83 -52.17 14.53
CA ALA A 166 -25.61 -51.38 14.74
C ALA A 166 -25.64 -50.60 16.07
N PRO A 167 -24.49 -50.22 16.66
CA PRO A 167 -24.42 -49.41 17.87
C PRO A 167 -24.89 -47.95 17.65
N GLN A 168 -25.41 -47.31 18.70
CA GLN A 168 -25.83 -45.88 18.66
C GLN A 168 -24.65 -44.91 18.42
N VAL A 169 -23.41 -45.35 18.65
CA VAL A 169 -22.21 -44.54 18.48
C VAL A 169 -22.01 -44.12 17.02
N ASP A 170 -22.36 -44.99 16.06
CA ASP A 170 -22.14 -44.77 14.63
C ASP A 170 -22.89 -43.52 14.08
N PRO A 171 -24.21 -43.35 14.28
CA PRO A 171 -24.92 -42.15 13.80
C PRO A 171 -24.50 -40.86 14.51
N LEU A 172 -24.09 -40.92 15.78
CA LEU A 172 -23.59 -39.75 16.50
C LEU A 172 -22.23 -39.30 15.97
N GLN A 173 -21.32 -40.23 15.69
CA GLN A 173 -20.04 -39.91 15.04
C GLN A 173 -20.24 -39.31 13.65
N ALA A 174 -21.18 -39.85 12.87
CA ALA A 174 -21.52 -39.30 11.56
C ALA A 174 -22.04 -37.85 11.65
N ARG A 175 -22.92 -37.54 12.63
CA ARG A 175 -23.39 -36.16 12.88
C ARG A 175 -22.25 -35.20 13.21
N VAL A 176 -21.31 -35.62 14.06
CA VAL A 176 -20.13 -34.80 14.41
C VAL A 176 -19.26 -34.57 13.17
N ALA A 177 -19.09 -35.57 12.30
CA ALA A 177 -18.32 -35.44 11.07
C ALA A 177 -18.96 -34.44 10.10
N VAL A 178 -20.29 -34.45 9.93
CA VAL A 178 -21.03 -33.47 9.11
C VAL A 178 -20.85 -32.06 9.68
N ALA A 179 -21.05 -31.87 10.99
CA ALA A 179 -20.89 -30.56 11.62
C ALA A 179 -19.46 -29.99 11.47
N ARG A 180 -18.43 -30.85 11.44
CA ARG A 180 -17.05 -30.44 11.14
C ARG A 180 -16.87 -29.95 9.70
N LEU A 181 -17.48 -30.63 8.73
CA LEU A 181 -17.45 -30.18 7.34
C LEU A 181 -18.20 -28.88 7.13
N ASP A 182 -19.29 -28.65 7.86
CA ASP A 182 -20.02 -27.38 7.81
C ASP A 182 -19.17 -26.21 8.32
N ALA A 183 -18.41 -26.43 9.41
CA ALA A 183 -17.46 -25.42 9.89
C ALA A 183 -16.37 -25.12 8.84
N GLU A 184 -15.81 -26.15 8.20
CA GLU A 184 -14.81 -25.97 7.14
C GLU A 184 -15.39 -25.27 5.88
N ALA A 185 -16.67 -25.50 5.57
CA ALA A 185 -17.37 -24.81 4.49
C ALA A 185 -17.44 -23.29 4.75
N VAL A 186 -17.73 -22.88 5.98
CA VAL A 186 -17.76 -21.47 6.38
C VAL A 186 -16.39 -20.83 6.23
N ASP A 187 -15.33 -21.52 6.64
CA ASP A 187 -13.95 -21.04 6.50
C ASP A 187 -13.56 -20.85 5.03
N LEU A 188 -13.92 -21.80 4.16
CA LEU A 188 -13.68 -21.70 2.72
C LEU A 188 -14.48 -20.56 2.08
N ALA A 189 -15.72 -20.34 2.50
CA ALA A 189 -16.54 -19.23 2.02
C ALA A 189 -15.95 -17.86 2.42
N ALA A 190 -15.47 -17.73 3.66
CA ALA A 190 -14.76 -16.54 4.12
C ALA A 190 -13.49 -16.29 3.29
N ARG A 191 -12.69 -17.34 3.03
CA ARG A 191 -11.49 -17.25 2.17
C ARG A 191 -11.82 -16.83 0.74
N ASP A 192 -12.86 -17.38 0.12
CA ASP A 192 -13.31 -16.97 -1.22
C ASP A 192 -13.65 -15.48 -1.26
N ALA A 193 -14.45 -15.00 -0.29
CA ALA A 193 -14.82 -13.59 -0.20
C ALA A 193 -13.58 -12.68 -0.07
N MET A 194 -12.62 -13.04 0.78
CA MET A 194 -11.37 -12.30 0.95
C MET A 194 -10.53 -12.26 -0.33
N LEU A 195 -10.37 -13.39 -1.02
CA LEU A 195 -9.58 -13.48 -2.25
C LEU A 195 -10.22 -12.69 -3.39
N ARG A 196 -11.56 -12.71 -3.51
CA ARG A 196 -12.29 -11.89 -4.49
C ARG A 196 -12.12 -10.40 -4.21
N ALA A 197 -12.20 -9.99 -2.95
CA ALA A 197 -11.96 -8.59 -2.55
C ALA A 197 -10.52 -8.16 -2.89
N ALA A 198 -9.52 -9.02 -2.60
CA ALA A 198 -8.14 -8.77 -2.97
C ALA A 198 -7.93 -8.64 -4.49
N LEU A 199 -8.59 -9.50 -5.29
CA LEU A 199 -8.52 -9.43 -6.75
C LEU A 199 -9.15 -8.12 -7.28
N ARG A 200 -10.29 -7.69 -6.72
CA ARG A 200 -10.91 -6.40 -7.07
C ARG A 200 -9.97 -5.23 -6.75
N ALA A 201 -9.33 -5.25 -5.59
CA ALA A 201 -8.37 -4.22 -5.18
C ALA A 201 -7.18 -4.12 -6.15
N VAL A 202 -6.62 -5.25 -6.60
CA VAL A 202 -5.52 -5.27 -7.58
C VAL A 202 -5.95 -4.80 -8.96
N ARG A 203 -7.20 -5.09 -9.37
CA ARG A 203 -7.78 -4.60 -10.62
C ARG A 203 -8.10 -3.10 -10.59
N GLY A 204 -8.06 -2.46 -9.42
CA GLY A 204 -8.34 -1.03 -9.29
C GLY A 204 -9.80 -0.66 -9.61
N VAL A 205 -10.70 -1.65 -9.67
CA VAL A 205 -12.13 -1.40 -9.74
C VAL A 205 -12.50 -0.78 -8.39
N ARG A 206 -12.60 0.55 -8.36
CA ARG A 206 -13.32 1.22 -7.29
C ARG A 206 -14.75 0.74 -7.44
N ASP A 207 -15.18 -0.13 -6.54
CA ASP A 207 -16.57 -0.56 -6.49
C ASP A 207 -17.44 0.71 -6.59
N GLY A 208 -18.33 0.74 -7.59
CA GLY A 208 -19.21 1.86 -7.91
C GLY A 208 -20.31 2.09 -6.86
N MET A 209 -19.97 1.92 -5.58
CA MET A 209 -20.83 1.98 -4.41
C MET A 209 -19.87 2.40 -3.26
N THR A 210 -19.63 3.67 -2.96
CA THR A 210 -20.55 4.62 -2.33
C THR A 210 -20.02 6.06 -2.45
N SER A 211 -20.31 6.74 -3.56
CA SER A 211 -20.39 8.22 -3.58
C SER A 211 -21.73 8.63 -4.17
N ARG A 212 -22.79 8.10 -3.56
CA ARG A 212 -24.16 8.64 -3.62
C ARG A 212 -24.74 8.87 -2.22
N SER A 213 -23.86 9.00 -1.23
CA SER A 213 -24.10 9.86 -0.07
C SER A 213 -23.68 11.27 -0.52
N SER A 214 -24.47 11.97 -1.33
CA SER A 214 -25.49 12.88 -0.80
C SER A 214 -25.10 13.39 0.59
N CYS A 215 -24.03 14.19 0.66
CA CYS A 215 -24.01 15.27 1.64
C CYS A 215 -25.09 16.28 1.20
N SER A 216 -26.36 15.89 1.32
CA SER A 216 -27.43 16.86 1.44
C SER A 216 -27.34 17.34 2.88
N THR A 217 -26.48 18.31 3.13
CA THR A 217 -26.62 19.19 4.27
C THR A 217 -27.99 19.85 4.09
N ARG A 218 -29.00 19.24 4.69
CA ARG A 218 -30.27 19.90 4.99
C ARG A 218 -29.88 21.01 5.95
N ALA A 219 -29.60 22.19 5.38
CA ALA A 219 -29.43 23.43 6.10
C ALA A 219 -30.73 23.68 6.87
N GLY A 220 -30.76 23.17 8.10
CA GLY A 220 -31.78 23.49 9.08
C GLY A 220 -31.65 24.97 9.39
N SER A 221 -32.65 25.70 8.93
CA SER A 221 -32.93 27.07 9.32
C SER A 221 -33.04 27.18 10.84
N THR A 222 -32.12 27.87 11.49
CA THR A 222 -32.43 28.59 12.73
C THR A 222 -31.93 30.04 12.61
N ARG A 223 -32.96 30.87 12.50
CA ARG A 223 -33.03 32.31 12.43
C ARG A 223 -32.58 32.97 13.74
N ARG A 224 -31.86 34.10 13.63
CA ARG A 224 -31.79 35.24 14.59
C ARG A 224 -31.13 34.94 15.95
N SER A 225 -30.41 35.84 16.63
CA SER A 225 -30.18 37.27 16.47
C SER A 225 -29.20 37.77 17.56
N ARG A 226 -28.59 38.94 17.31
CA ARG A 226 -28.08 39.95 18.28
C ARG A 226 -26.69 39.71 18.89
N SER A 227 -25.72 40.46 18.37
CA SER A 227 -24.78 41.23 19.18
C SER A 227 -25.53 42.32 19.97
N PRO A 228 -25.01 42.80 21.13
CA PRO A 228 -24.23 44.04 21.09
C PRO A 228 -23.13 44.22 22.19
N THR A 229 -22.10 45.01 21.82
CA THR A 229 -21.42 46.06 22.61
C THR A 229 -20.47 45.75 23.78
N THR A 230 -19.21 46.18 23.61
CA THR A 230 -18.19 46.57 24.64
C THR A 230 -18.38 48.07 24.95
N PRO A 231 -18.09 48.67 26.15
CA PRO A 231 -16.72 48.92 26.68
C PRO A 231 -16.64 49.13 28.25
N PRO A 232 -15.64 49.81 28.84
CA PRO A 232 -14.20 49.46 28.95
C PRO A 232 -13.64 49.43 30.41
N ALA A 233 -12.42 48.90 30.55
CA ALA A 233 -11.32 49.18 31.53
C ALA A 233 -11.61 49.27 33.05
N SER A 234 -10.91 48.47 33.88
CA SER A 234 -9.62 48.87 34.49
C SER A 234 -9.12 47.89 35.59
N THR A 235 -7.79 47.80 35.67
CA THR A 235 -6.91 47.62 36.85
C THR A 235 -6.76 46.29 37.59
N ALA A 236 -5.48 45.95 37.77
CA ALA A 236 -4.83 45.28 38.91
C ALA A 236 -4.96 43.76 39.11
N GLY A 237 -3.79 43.11 39.07
CA GLY A 237 -3.35 42.35 40.24
C GLY A 237 -2.97 40.88 40.03
N ALA A 238 -1.67 40.60 40.21
CA ALA A 238 -1.10 39.42 40.86
C ALA A 238 -1.40 38.03 40.25
N ARG A 239 -0.41 37.43 39.58
CA ARG A 239 0.64 36.52 40.14
C ARG A 239 0.20 35.06 40.27
N SER A 240 1.13 34.21 39.81
CA SER A 240 1.34 32.80 40.16
C SER A 240 0.57 31.76 39.36
N ALA A 241 1.18 31.38 38.23
CA ALA A 241 0.92 30.14 37.52
C ALA A 241 1.22 28.93 38.42
N ARG A 242 0.19 28.12 38.66
CA ARG A 242 0.26 26.79 39.24
C ARG A 242 0.17 25.79 38.09
N THR A 243 1.29 25.29 37.59
CA THR A 243 1.29 24.19 36.63
C THR A 243 1.77 22.92 37.31
N LEU A 244 0.83 21.99 37.39
CA LEU A 244 0.96 20.64 37.88
C LEU A 244 1.81 19.78 36.93
N ALA A 245 2.74 19.05 37.55
CA ALA A 245 3.05 17.63 37.36
C ALA A 245 3.12 17.07 35.91
N SER A 246 4.32 16.63 35.55
CA SER A 246 4.56 15.52 34.63
C SER A 246 5.55 14.54 35.26
N PRO A 247 5.20 13.26 35.39
CA PRO A 247 6.18 12.18 35.24
C PRO A 247 5.66 11.15 34.23
N PRO A 248 6.52 10.45 33.45
CA PRO A 248 7.27 9.34 34.04
C PRO A 248 8.62 9.00 33.38
N ALA A 249 9.55 8.45 34.17
CA ALA A 249 10.61 7.58 33.66
C ALA A 249 10.77 6.39 34.61
N ARG A 250 10.35 5.19 34.17
CA ARG A 250 10.68 3.92 34.83
C ARG A 250 12.00 3.41 34.27
N PRO A 251 12.96 2.98 35.10
CA PRO A 251 14.10 2.21 34.61
C PRO A 251 13.70 0.76 34.33
N SER A 252 14.12 0.27 33.17
CA SER A 252 13.97 -1.12 32.72
C SER A 252 14.88 -2.06 33.51
N SER A 253 14.31 -3.01 34.24
CA SER A 253 15.00 -4.19 34.75
C SER A 253 14.42 -5.44 34.11
N ARG A 254 15.19 -6.11 33.23
CA ARG A 254 15.03 -7.55 32.97
C ARG A 254 16.32 -8.14 32.38
N PRO A 255 16.87 -9.22 32.96
CA PRO A 255 18.02 -9.93 32.40
C PRO A 255 17.56 -10.98 31.38
N PRO A 256 18.41 -11.41 30.44
CA PRO A 256 18.17 -12.62 29.66
C PRO A 256 18.78 -13.85 30.34
N SER A 257 17.94 -14.87 30.55
CA SER A 257 18.29 -16.25 30.90
C SER A 257 18.00 -17.17 29.70
N ALA A 258 19.00 -17.90 29.20
CA ALA A 258 18.87 -19.12 28.36
C ALA A 258 20.25 -19.83 28.20
N PRO A 259 20.35 -21.08 27.72
CA PRO A 259 20.92 -22.23 28.47
C PRO A 259 22.26 -22.78 27.91
N PRO A 260 22.91 -23.75 28.58
CA PRO A 260 24.17 -24.34 28.12
C PRO A 260 23.96 -25.32 26.94
N GLY A 261 24.79 -25.19 25.91
CA GLY A 261 24.90 -26.13 24.79
C GLY A 261 25.64 -27.43 25.16
N PRO A 262 25.49 -28.51 24.37
CA PRO A 262 25.99 -29.84 24.72
C PRO A 262 27.50 -30.00 24.48
N LYS A 263 28.13 -30.79 25.35
CA LYS A 263 29.49 -31.31 25.16
C LYS A 263 29.51 -32.37 24.04
N ARG A 264 30.38 -32.20 23.06
CA ARG A 264 31.16 -33.25 22.37
C ARG A 264 32.24 -32.62 21.52
#